data_AF-R6MPM7-F1
#
_entry.id   AF-R6MPM7-F1
#
_cell.length_a   1.000
_cell.length_b   1.000
_cell.length_c   1.000
_cell.angle_alpha   90.00
_cell.angle_beta   90.00
_cell.angle_gamma   90.00
#
_symmetry.space_group_name_H-M   'P 1'
#
loop_
_entity.id
_entity.type
_entity.pdbx_description
1 polymer ?
#
loop_
_entity_poly.entity_id
_entity_poly.type
_entity_poly.pdbx_seq_one_letter_code
_entity_poly.pdbx_strand_id
1 'polypeptide(L)' 'MWLINLVENLLSVTRIEEGRLNLHITEDLVDDVITEALHHVNRKSVEHHITVRYKEDYLLTKMDAKLMVQVIYKYCGQRH' A
#
# COMPACT_ATOMS: atom_id res chain seq x y z
N MET A 1 -5.49 -17.61 7.71
CA MET A 1 -5.14 -16.19 7.94
C MET A 1 -6.01 -15.27 7.08
N TRP A 2 -7.33 -15.24 7.29
CA TRP A 2 -8.27 -14.35 6.57
C TRP A 2 -9.03 -13.44 7.53
N LEU A 3 -9.37 -13.97 8.72
CA LEU A 3 -10.02 -13.23 9.80
C LEU A 3 -9.18 -12.04 10.29
N ILE A 4 -7.86 -12.20 10.45
CA ILE A 4 -6.97 -11.13 10.91
C ILE A 4 -6.97 -9.96 9.92
N ASN A 5 -6.87 -10.24 8.62
CA ASN A 5 -6.86 -9.18 7.59
C ASN A 5 -8.17 -8.39 7.58
N LEU A 6 -9.30 -9.04 7.86
CA LEU A 6 -10.62 -8.39 7.90
C LEU A 6 -10.80 -7.55 9.16
N VAL A 7 -10.33 -8.05 10.31
CA VAL A 7 -10.32 -7.29 11.58
C VAL A 7 -9.41 -6.06 11.46
N GLU A 8 -8.21 -6.20 10.88
CA GLU A 8 -7.32 -5.06 10.62
C GLU A 8 -7.92 -4.07 9.63
N ASN A 9 -8.68 -4.54 8.63
CA ASN A 9 -9.38 -3.67 7.69
C ASN A 9 -10.47 -2.86 8.40
N LEU A 10 -11.30 -3.52 9.20
CA LEU A 10 -12.36 -2.87 9.96
C LEU A 10 -11.79 -1.86 10.97
N LEU A 11 -10.70 -2.21 11.67
CA LEU A 11 -9.98 -1.29 12.56
C LEU A 11 -9.38 -0.09 11.80
N SER A 12 -8.94 -0.29 10.56
CA SER A 12 -8.45 0.80 9.72
C SER A 12 -9.61 1.74 9.34
N VAL A 13 -10.77 1.19 9.00
CA VAL A 13 -11.98 1.95 8.64
C VAL A 13 -12.52 2.74 9.83
N THR A 14 -12.62 2.13 11.02
CA THR A 14 -13.07 2.84 12.22
C THR A 14 -12.13 3.97 12.63
N ARG A 15 -10.81 3.80 12.47
CA ARG A 15 -9.84 4.88 12.71
C ARG A 15 -9.96 6.04 11.72
N ILE A 16 -10.38 5.77 10.49
CA ILE A 16 -10.67 6.80 9.48
C ILE A 16 -11.93 7.57 9.87
N GLU A 17 -13.02 6.88 10.22
CA GLU A 17 -14.30 7.49 10.63
C GLU A 17 -14.17 8.33 11.90
N GLU A 18 -13.35 7.91 12.88
CA GLU A 18 -13.11 8.66 14.12
C GLU A 18 -12.14 9.85 13.93
N GLY A 19 -11.59 10.08 12.73
CA GLY A 19 -10.60 11.14 12.49
C GLY A 19 -9.27 10.95 13.22
N ARG A 20 -9.03 9.75 13.77
CA ARG A 20 -7.81 9.38 14.51
C ARG A 20 -6.68 8.87 13.61
N LEU A 21 -6.89 8.90 12.30
CA LEU A 21 -5.85 8.59 11.35
C LEU A 21 -4.86 9.76 11.29
N ASN A 22 -3.81 9.69 12.11
CA ASN A 22 -2.66 10.58 11.99
C ASN A 22 -1.90 10.23 10.71
N LEU A 23 -2.22 10.95 9.63
CA LEU A 23 -1.48 10.90 8.37
C LEU A 23 -0.15 11.61 8.58
N HIS A 24 0.95 10.87 8.40
CA HIS A 24 2.28 11.46 8.38
C HIS A 24 2.66 11.76 6.93
N ILE A 25 2.20 12.90 6.43
CA ILE A 25 2.45 13.31 5.05
C ILE A 25 3.89 13.83 4.93
N THR A 26 4.70 13.14 4.14
CA THR A 26 6.08 13.49 3.82
C THR A 26 6.27 13.57 2.31
N GLU A 27 7.31 14.27 1.85
CA GLU A 27 7.72 14.22 0.45
C GLU A 27 8.49 12.93 0.21
N ASP A 28 7.87 12.00 -0.52
CA ASP A 28 8.40 10.67 -0.78
C ASP A 28 8.39 10.35 -2.27
N LEU A 29 9.34 9.52 -2.69
CA LEU A 29 9.42 8.98 -4.04
C LEU A 29 8.36 7.92 -4.24
N VAL A 30 7.57 8.07 -5.30
CA VAL A 30 6.51 7.10 -5.64
C VAL A 30 7.09 5.74 -6.03
N ASP A 31 8.25 5.73 -6.68
CA ASP A 31 8.94 4.50 -7.10
C ASP A 31 9.36 3.65 -5.89
N ASP A 32 9.88 4.28 -4.82
CA ASP A 32 10.26 3.59 -3.58
C ASP A 32 9.04 2.95 -2.91
N VAL A 33 7.93 3.70 -2.83
CA VAL A 33 6.67 3.21 -2.25
C VAL A 33 6.08 2.05 -3.04
N ILE A 34 6.12 2.11 -4.38
CA ILE A 34 5.64 1.02 -5.24
C ILE A 34 6.54 -0.20 -5.12
N THR A 35 7.86 0.00 -5.17
CA THR A 35 8.85 -1.08 -5.06
C THR A 35 8.72 -1.82 -3.72
N GLU A 36 8.60 -1.08 -2.62
CA GLU A 36 8.41 -1.66 -1.30
C GLU A 36 7.09 -2.44 -1.20
N ALA A 37 5.99 -1.89 -1.75
CA ALA A 37 4.71 -2.59 -1.78
C ALA A 37 4.77 -3.89 -2.60
N LEU A 38 5.43 -3.88 -3.75
CA LEU A 38 5.58 -5.05 -4.61
C LEU A 38 6.48 -6.11 -3.98
N HIS A 39 7.53 -5.71 -3.27
CA HIS A 39 8.37 -6.64 -2.52
C HIS A 39 7.57 -7.41 -1.45
N HIS A 40 6.62 -6.73 -0.78
CA HIS A 40 5.70 -7.37 0.17
C HIS A 40 4.69 -8.33 -0.49
N VAL A 41 4.22 -8.02 -1.70
CA VAL A 41 3.30 -8.89 -2.46
C VAL A 41 4.03 -10.13 -2.99
N ASN A 42 5.21 -9.95 -3.59
CA ASN A 42 6.03 -11.03 -4.19
C ASN A 42 6.34 -12.14 -3.17
N ARG A 43 6.66 -11.78 -1.91
CA ARG A 43 6.89 -12.77 -0.83
C ARG A 43 5.72 -13.72 -0.55
N LYS A 44 4.48 -13.39 -0.93
CA LYS A 44 3.28 -14.25 -0.74
C LYS A 44 2.69 -14.77 -2.04
N SER A 45 3.11 -14.24 -3.18
CA SER A 45 2.54 -14.50 -4.50
C SER A 45 3.66 -15.06 -5.39
N VAL A 46 3.82 -16.38 -5.36
CA VAL A 46 4.82 -17.08 -6.18
C VAL A 46 4.48 -17.08 -7.68
N GLU A 47 3.33 -16.53 -8.13
CA GLU A 47 2.87 -16.66 -9.53
C GLU A 47 2.34 -15.40 -10.24
N HIS A 48 2.38 -14.19 -9.66
CA HIS A 48 1.82 -13.00 -10.33
C HIS A 48 2.89 -12.11 -10.96
N HIS A 49 2.87 -12.01 -12.29
CA HIS A 49 3.66 -11.02 -13.04
C HIS A 49 3.03 -9.62 -12.93
N ILE A 50 3.44 -8.85 -11.92
CA ILE A 50 3.04 -7.45 -11.79
C ILE A 50 3.98 -6.60 -12.65
N THR A 51 3.44 -5.99 -13.69
CA THR A 51 4.20 -5.05 -14.55
C THR A 51 3.91 -3.63 -14.09
N VAL A 52 4.94 -2.90 -13.68
CA VAL A 52 4.85 -1.46 -13.40
C VAL A 52 5.23 -0.69 -14.65
N ARG A 53 4.43 0.31 -15.02
CA ARG A 53 4.76 1.25 -16.10
C ARG A 53 4.73 2.66 -15.55
N TYR A 54 5.87 3.32 -15.58
CA TYR A 54 6.01 4.73 -15.24
C TYR A 54 5.89 5.58 -16.51
N LYS A 55 5.22 6.74 -16.41
CA LYS A 55 5.14 7.72 -17.50
C LYS A 55 6.19 8.83 -17.35
N GLU A 56 6.72 9.01 -16.15
CA GLU A 56 7.73 9.99 -15.77
C GLU A 56 8.79 9.28 -14.93
N ASP A 57 10.08 9.57 -15.16
CA ASP A 57 11.20 8.81 -14.57
C ASP A 57 11.37 9.04 -13.06
N TYR A 58 10.87 10.16 -12.52
CA TYR A 58 10.98 10.50 -11.09
C TYR A 58 9.76 11.30 -10.62
N LEU A 59 8.88 10.67 -9.83
CA LEU A 59 7.70 11.31 -9.27
C LEU A 59 7.85 11.45 -7.75
N LEU A 60 8.02 12.68 -7.29
CA LEU A 60 7.98 13.07 -5.87
C LEU A 60 6.57 13.52 -5.52
N THR A 61 5.97 12.93 -4.48
CA THR A 61 4.63 13.32 -4.03
C THR A 61 4.58 13.48 -2.53
N LYS A 62 3.68 14.36 -2.07
CA LYS A 62 3.35 14.48 -0.66
C LYS A 62 2.33 13.40 -0.30
N MET A 63 2.78 12.36 0.38
CA MET A 63 1.94 11.24 0.80
C MET A 63 2.41 10.65 2.13
N ASP A 64 1.56 9.85 2.78
CA ASP A 64 2.01 8.97 3.85
C ASP A 64 2.50 7.68 3.21
N ALA A 65 3.83 7.56 3.03
CA ALA A 65 4.44 6.43 2.34
C ALA A 65 4.05 5.08 2.95
N LYS A 66 3.99 4.99 4.30
CA LYS A 66 3.63 3.74 5.00
C LYS A 66 2.19 3.35 4.73
N LEU A 67 1.27 4.31 4.80
CA LEU A 67 -0.13 4.07 4.47
C LEU A 67 -0.26 3.66 2.99
N MET A 68 0.49 4.29 2.09
CA MET A 68 0.41 3.99 0.67
C MET A 68 0.95 2.61 0.31
N VAL A 69 2.06 2.18 0.92
CA VAL A 69 2.53 0.80 0.82
C VAL A 69 1.44 -0.19 1.23
N GLN A 70 0.73 0.06 2.34
CA GLN A 70 -0.34 -0.81 2.80
C GLN A 70 -1.54 -0.85 1.85
N VAL A 71 -1.93 0.30 1.30
CA VAL A 71 -3.02 0.39 0.33
C VAL A 71 -2.65 -0.39 -0.94
N ILE A 72 -1.46 -0.16 -1.51
CA ILE A 72 -0.99 -0.86 -2.71
C ILE A 72 -0.87 -2.37 -2.44
N TYR A 73 -0.31 -2.77 -1.30
CA TYR A 73 -0.26 -4.18 -0.87
C TYR A 73 -1.67 -4.80 -0.77
N LYS A 74 -2.64 -4.10 -0.15
CA LYS A 74 -4.03 -4.57 -0.06
C LYS A 74 -4.65 -4.74 -1.44
N TYR A 75 -4.55 -3.73 -2.31
CA TYR A 75 -5.15 -3.75 -3.65
C TYR A 75 -4.50 -4.79 -4.58
N CYS A 76 -3.17 -4.89 -4.58
CA CYS A 76 -2.45 -5.81 -5.43
C CYS A 76 -2.48 -7.26 -4.91
N GLY A 77 -2.58 -7.44 -3.59
CA GLY A 77 -2.74 -8.76 -2.95
C GLY A 77 -4.17 -9.31 -2.96
N GLN A 78 -5.19 -8.47 -3.20
CA GLN A 78 -6.61 -8.88 -3.29
C GLN A 78 -7.10 -9.18 -4.70
N ARG A 79 -6.27 -9.09 -5.75
CA ARG A 79 -6.65 -9.59 -7.09
C ARG A 79 -6.68 -11.12 -7.09
N HIS A 80 -7.75 -11.66 -6.52
CA HIS A 80 -8.30 -13.00 -6.73
C HIS A 80 -9.83 -12.87 -6.81
#